data_AF-A0A8D2EG51-F1
#
_entry.id   AF-A0A8D2EG51-F1
#
_cell.length_a   1.000
_cell.length_b   1.000
_cell.length_c   1.000
_cell.angle_alpha   90.00
_cell.angle_beta   90.00
_cell.angle_gamma   90.00
#
_symmetry.space_group_name_H-M   'P 1'
#
loop_
_entity.id
_entity.type
_entity.pdbx_description
1 polymer ?
#
loop_
_entity_poly.entity_id
_entity_poly.type
_entity_poly.pdbx_seq_one_letter_code
_entity_poly.pdbx_strand_id
1 'polypeptide(L)'
;MLRVLAAIAAAFLKNAWPKLQVLVLFLTIGGLAINLTPFCPYTMYSTRINRATPHNNLVLLRDDGNILDIPSHPQGPSLEWLKKLQALPLTWRRPCPLWPPIKM
;
A
#
# COMPACT_ATOMS: atom_id res chain seq x y z
N MET A 1 -12.31 35.63 -8.35
CA MET A 1 -13.01 34.40 -8.81
C MET A 1 -12.91 33.25 -7.80
N LEU A 2 -11.71 32.79 -7.42
CA LEU A 2 -11.51 31.67 -6.47
C LEU A 2 -12.22 31.85 -5.11
N ARG A 3 -12.20 33.06 -4.54
CA ARG A 3 -12.86 33.35 -3.25
C ARG A 3 -14.39 33.22 -3.30
N VAL A 4 -15.00 33.53 -4.44
CA VAL A 4 -16.45 33.40 -4.63
C VAL A 4 -16.83 31.92 -4.74
N LEU A 5 -16.03 31.13 -5.46
CA LEU A 5 -16.25 29.69 -5.58
C LEU A 5 -16.14 28.98 -4.21
N ALA A 6 -15.14 29.35 -3.41
CA ALA A 6 -14.96 28.82 -2.07
C ALA A 6 -16.14 29.15 -1.13
N ALA A 7 -16.69 30.37 -1.23
CA ALA A 7 -17.85 30.78 -0.44
C ALA A 7 -19.12 29.98 -0.81
N ILE A 8 -19.33 29.74 -2.11
CA ILE A 8 -20.46 28.92 -2.60
C ILE A 8 -20.33 27.47 -2.10
N ALA A 9 -19.14 26.88 -2.21
CA ALA A 9 -18.89 25.52 -1.74
C ALA A 9 -19.11 25.39 -0.22
N ALA A 10 -18.63 26.37 0.56
CA ALA A 10 -18.81 26.37 2.02
C ALA A 10 -20.29 26.52 2.42
N ALA A 11 -21.05 27.36 1.72
CA ALA A 11 -22.49 27.51 1.97
C ALA A 11 -23.27 26.23 1.64
N PHE A 12 -22.95 25.58 0.52
CA PHE A 12 -23.54 24.29 0.15
C PHE A 12 -23.24 23.21 1.20
N LEU A 13 -21.98 23.09 1.63
CA LEU A 13 -21.56 22.09 2.60
C LEU A 13 -22.26 22.29 3.96
N LYS A 14 -22.37 23.54 4.45
CA LYS A 14 -23.08 23.86 5.70
C LYS A 14 -24.56 23.45 5.64
N ASN A 15 -25.22 23.63 4.49
CA ASN A 15 -26.62 23.23 4.31
C ASN A 15 -26.80 21.72 4.09
N ALA A 16 -25.85 21.06 3.41
CA ALA A 16 -25.88 19.64 3.13
C ALA A 16 -25.52 18.79 4.35
N TRP A 17 -24.65 19.27 5.24
CA TRP A 17 -24.18 18.54 6.41
C TRP A 17 -25.31 17.97 7.29
N PRO A 18 -26.30 18.75 7.77
CA PRO A 18 -27.36 18.21 8.61
C PRO A 18 -28.39 17.35 7.85
N LYS A 19 -28.46 17.46 6.51
CA LYS A 19 -29.50 16.83 5.69
C LYS A 19 -29.02 15.55 5.00
N LEU A 20 -27.74 15.50 4.65
CA LEU A 20 -27.11 14.50 3.80
C LEU A 20 -25.78 14.04 4.41
N GLN A 21 -25.71 13.97 5.74
CA GLN A 21 -24.47 13.67 6.47
C GLN A 21 -23.78 12.39 5.97
N VAL A 22 -24.55 11.33 5.70
CA VAL A 22 -24.02 10.06 5.19
C VAL A 22 -23.37 10.24 3.81
N LEU A 23 -24.02 10.99 2.92
CA LEU A 23 -23.48 11.27 1.59
C LEU A 23 -22.22 12.12 1.65
N VAL A 24 -22.21 13.17 2.49
CA VAL A 24 -21.03 14.02 2.70
C VAL A 24 -19.85 13.20 3.23
N LEU A 25 -20.10 12.33 4.21
CA LEU A 25 -19.07 11.46 4.77
C LEU A 25 -18.53 10.47 3.71
N PHE A 26 -19.42 9.85 2.93
CA PHE A 26 -19.03 8.91 1.87
C PHE A 26 -18.17 9.59 0.80
N LEU A 27 -18.57 10.77 0.33
CA LEU A 27 -17.79 11.54 -0.65
C LEU A 27 -16.45 12.00 -0.07
N THR A 28 -16.41 12.36 1.22
CA THR A 28 -15.16 12.75 1.88
C THR A 28 -14.20 11.57 2.00
N ILE A 29 -14.67 10.41 2.46
CA ILE A 29 -13.85 9.21 2.59
C ILE A 29 -13.41 8.68 1.22
N GLY A 30 -14.34 8.58 0.26
CA GLY A 30 -14.04 8.14 -1.10
C GLY A 30 -13.07 9.08 -1.81
N GLY A 31 -13.29 10.38 -1.69
CA GLY A 31 -12.38 11.41 -2.21
C GLY A 31 -11.00 11.29 -1.56
N LEU A 32 -10.93 11.14 -0.23
CA LEU A 32 -9.66 10.97 0.45
C LEU A 32 -8.94 9.70 0.01
N ALA A 33 -9.62 8.57 -0.11
CA ALA A 33 -9.03 7.30 -0.54
C ALA A 33 -8.39 7.40 -1.94
N ILE A 34 -9.08 8.04 -2.90
CA ILE A 34 -8.58 8.24 -4.26
C ILE A 34 -7.35 9.16 -4.27
N ASN A 35 -7.40 10.25 -3.51
CA ASN A 35 -6.29 11.20 -3.47
C ASN A 35 -5.10 10.67 -2.66
N LEU A 36 -5.31 9.87 -1.62
CA LEU A 36 -4.23 9.39 -0.76
C LEU A 36 -3.25 8.49 -1.51
N THR A 37 -3.71 7.72 -2.48
CA THR A 37 -2.85 6.79 -3.26
C THR A 37 -1.66 7.47 -3.95
N PRO A 38 -1.83 8.54 -4.75
CA PRO A 38 -0.69 9.25 -5.36
C PRO A 38 0.13 10.08 -4.37
N PHE A 39 -0.45 10.57 -3.27
CA PHE A 39 0.27 11.40 -2.29
C PHE A 39 1.03 10.57 -1.23
N CYS A 40 0.68 9.30 -1.03
CA CYS A 40 1.31 8.47 -0.01
C CYS A 40 2.59 7.81 -0.55
N PRO A 41 3.78 8.15 -0.04
CA PRO A 41 5.05 7.57 -0.51
C PRO A 41 5.17 6.07 -0.19
N TYR A 42 4.29 5.54 0.67
CA TYR A 42 4.30 4.14 1.06
C TYR A 42 3.59 3.20 0.08
N THR A 43 2.78 3.71 -0.84
CA THR A 43 2.07 2.87 -1.83
C THR A 43 3.03 2.07 -2.71
N MET A 44 4.19 2.64 -3.03
CA MET A 44 5.26 1.97 -3.78
C MET A 44 5.80 0.71 -3.09
N TYR A 45 5.80 0.67 -1.75
CA TYR A 45 6.26 -0.52 -1.02
C TYR A 45 5.27 -1.68 -1.16
N SER A 46 3.96 -1.44 -1.28
CA SER A 46 2.99 -2.50 -1.52
C SER A 46 3.30 -3.24 -2.83
N THR A 47 3.59 -2.51 -3.92
CA THR A 47 4.00 -3.11 -5.18
C THR A 47 5.31 -3.88 -5.06
N ARG A 48 6.30 -3.36 -4.31
CA ARG A 48 7.58 -4.05 -4.09
C ARG A 48 7.43 -5.33 -3.27
N ILE A 49 6.56 -5.33 -2.25
CA ILE A 49 6.24 -6.52 -1.45
C ILE A 49 5.59 -7.57 -2.35
N ASN A 50 4.57 -7.21 -3.14
CA ASN A 50 3.86 -8.16 -4.01
C ASN A 50 4.79 -8.81 -5.04
N ARG A 51 5.78 -8.07 -5.56
CA ARG A 51 6.79 -8.61 -6.48
C ARG A 51 7.84 -9.48 -5.80
N ALA A 52 8.21 -9.15 -4.56
CA ALA A 52 9.21 -9.88 -3.81
C ALA A 52 8.66 -11.20 -3.23
N THR A 53 7.34 -11.33 -3.08
CA THR A 53 6.70 -12.57 -2.61
C THR A 53 6.70 -13.63 -3.73
N PRO A 54 7.40 -14.75 -3.56
CA PRO A 54 7.38 -15.84 -4.52
C PRO A 54 6.05 -16.60 -4.39
N HIS A 55 5.13 -16.37 -5.32
CA HIS A 55 3.84 -17.09 -5.36
C HIS A 55 3.92 -18.40 -6.16
N ASN A 56 4.93 -18.54 -7.01
CA ASN A 56 5.15 -19.69 -7.87
C ASN A 56 6.35 -20.49 -7.38
N ASN A 57 6.32 -21.81 -7.57
CA ASN A 57 7.50 -22.63 -7.34
C ASN A 57 8.61 -22.21 -8.28
N LEU A 58 9.78 -21.91 -7.72
CA LEU A 58 10.96 -21.54 -8.49
C LEU A 58 11.40 -22.78 -9.29
N VAL A 59 11.24 -22.73 -10.60
CA VAL A 59 11.79 -23.76 -11.49
C VAL A 59 13.29 -23.53 -11.56
N LEU A 60 14.06 -24.47 -11.03
CA LEU A 60 15.52 -24.44 -11.12
C LEU A 60 15.89 -24.62 -12.60
N LEU A 61 16.58 -23.62 -13.15
CA LEU A 61 17.13 -23.72 -14.48
C LEU A 61 18.22 -24.78 -14.48
N ARG A 62 18.13 -25.74 -15.40
CA ARG A 62 19.14 -26.79 -15.55
C ARG A 62 20.40 -26.16 -16.13
N ASP A 63 21.49 -26.26 -15.39
CA ASP A 63 22.81 -25.83 -15.86
C ASP A 63 23.24 -26.72 -17.04
N ASP A 64 23.36 -26.14 -18.23
CA ASP A 64 23.80 -26.82 -19.45
C ASP A 64 25.30 -26.62 -19.73
N GLY A 65 26.04 -26.05 -18.77
CA GLY A 65 27.49 -25.83 -18.86
C GLY A 65 27.89 -24.66 -19.76
N ASN A 66 26.93 -23.91 -20.33
CA ASN A 66 27.20 -22.74 -21.17
C ASN A 66 26.72 -21.42 -20.55
N ILE A 67 26.21 -21.42 -19.32
CA ILE A 67 25.66 -20.21 -18.69
C ILE A 67 26.58 -19.73 -17.57
N LEU A 68 27.47 -18.79 -17.92
CA LEU A 68 28.43 -18.19 -16.97
C LEU A 68 27.77 -17.25 -15.94
N ASP A 69 26.53 -16.82 -16.19
CA ASP A 69 25.88 -15.74 -15.41
C ASP A 69 24.77 -16.23 -14.46
N ILE A 70 24.55 -17.54 -14.32
CA ILE A 70 23.57 -18.05 -13.35
C ILE A 70 24.26 -18.35 -12.01
N PRO A 71 23.87 -17.67 -10.92
CA PRO A 71 24.45 -17.91 -9.62
C PRO A 71 23.98 -19.26 -9.06
N SER A 72 24.93 -20.10 -8.62
CA SER A 72 24.66 -21.43 -8.04
C SER A 72 23.95 -21.38 -6.68
N HIS A 73 24.03 -20.24 -6.00
CA HIS A 73 23.26 -19.93 -4.78
C HIS A 73 22.19 -18.89 -5.16
N PRO A 74 20.96 -18.94 -4.61
CA PRO A 74 19.92 -17.95 -4.92
C PRO A 74 20.40 -16.54 -4.59
N GLN A 75 20.87 -15.83 -5.62
CA GLN A 75 21.31 -14.44 -5.54
C GLN A 75 20.16 -13.56 -5.99
N GLY A 76 19.11 -13.55 -5.18
CA GLY A 76 17.92 -12.74 -5.41
C GLY A 76 18.10 -11.29 -4.95
N PRO A 77 17.16 -10.40 -5.30
CA PRO A 77 17.13 -9.03 -4.80
C PRO A 77 17.14 -9.01 -3.25
N SER A 78 17.98 -8.16 -2.67
CA SER A 78 18.09 -8.04 -1.20
C SER A 78 16.80 -7.50 -0.57
N LEU A 79 16.38 -8.10 0.54
CA LEU A 79 15.20 -7.72 1.33
C LEU A 79 15.52 -6.80 2.52
N GLU A 80 16.70 -6.20 2.57
CA GLU A 80 17.09 -5.29 3.67
C GLU A 80 16.15 -4.09 3.82
N TRP A 81 15.60 -3.57 2.73
CA TRP A 81 14.60 -2.50 2.76
C TRP A 81 13.31 -2.94 3.48
N LEU A 82 12.89 -4.20 3.31
CA LEU A 82 11.71 -4.75 3.96
C LEU A 82 11.95 -4.91 5.47
N LYS A 83 13.13 -5.39 5.87
CA LYS A 83 13.54 -5.48 7.28
C LYS A 83 13.52 -4.10 7.95
N LYS A 84 14.00 -3.05 7.27
CA LYS A 84 13.98 -1.67 7.77
C LYS A 84 12.56 -1.12 7.94
N LEU A 85 11.66 -1.39 7.00
CA LEU A 85 10.23 -1.04 7.15
C LEU A 85 9.58 -1.76 8.33
N GLN A 86 9.97 -3.01 8.57
CA GLN A 86 9.47 -3.83 9.66
C GLN A 86 10.01 -3.42 11.04
N ALA A 87 11.08 -2.63 11.10
CA ALA A 87 11.67 -2.11 12.33
C ALA A 87 11.04 -0.79 12.82
N LEU A 88 10.01 -0.26 12.14
CA LEU A 88 9.19 0.85 12.66
C LEU A 88 8.51 0.47 13.99
N PRO A 89 8.18 1.44 14.86
CA PRO A 89 7.73 1.19 16.23
C PRO A 89 6.63 0.12 16.30
N LEU A 90 6.89 -0.91 17.11
CA LEU A 90 6.11 -2.14 17.31
C LEU A 90 4.67 -1.94 17.82
N THR A 91 4.16 -0.71 17.89
CA THR A 91 2.80 -0.40 18.37
C THR A 91 1.71 -0.77 17.36
N TRP A 92 2.03 -0.85 16.07
CA TRP A 92 1.10 -1.24 15.00
C TRP A 92 1.20 -2.71 14.56
N ARG A 93 2.15 -3.46 15.14
CA ARG A 93 2.49 -4.86 14.77
C ARG A 93 1.72 -5.93 15.55
N ARG A 94 0.71 -5.56 16.33
CA ARG A 94 -0.27 -6.53 16.81
C ARG A 94 -1.40 -6.57 15.78
N PRO A 95 -1.55 -7.65 15.01
CA PRO A 95 -2.79 -7.90 14.30
C PRO A 95 -3.92 -7.80 15.33
N CYS A 96 -5.03 -7.16 14.96
CA CYS A 96 -6.28 -7.32 15.70
C CYS A 96 -6.44 -8.82 16.07
N PRO A 97 -6.81 -9.18 17.31
CA PRO A 97 -6.84 -10.56 17.78
C PRO A 97 -7.79 -11.50 17.01
N LEU A 98 -8.40 -11.02 15.92
CA LEU A 98 -9.31 -11.74 15.05
C LEU A 98 -8.61 -12.51 13.90
N TRP A 99 -7.33 -12.24 13.59
CA TRP A 99 -6.64 -12.93 12.49
C TRP A 99 -5.75 -14.07 12.99
N PRO A 100 -5.95 -15.33 12.55
CA PRO A 100 -5.02 -16.40 12.88
C PRO A 100 -3.62 -16.13 12.29
N PRO A 101 -2.55 -16.57 12.98
CA PRO A 101 -1.19 -16.39 12.51
C PRO A 101 -0.99 -17.18 11.21
N ILE A 102 -0.56 -16.49 10.15
CA ILE A 102 -0.12 -17.11 8.92
C ILE A 102 1.21 -17.81 9.25
N LYS A 103 1.19 -19.14 9.35
CA LYS A 103 2.40 -19.96 9.43
C LYS A 103 3.11 -19.86 8.07
N MET A 104 4.31 -19.30 8.10
CA MET A 104 5.30 -19.47 7.03
C MET A 104 5.99 -20.82 7.18
#